data_AF-A0A645H1T6-F1
#
_entry.id   AF-A0A645H1T6-F1
#
_cell.length_a   1.000
_cell.length_b   1.000
_cell.length_c   1.000
_cell.angle_alpha   90.00
_cell.angle_beta   90.00
_cell.angle_gamma   90.00
#
_symmetry.space_group_name_H-M   'P 1'
#
loop_
_entity.id
_entity.type
_entity.pdbx_description
1 polymer ?
#
loop_
_entity_poly.entity_id
_entity_poly.type
_entity_poly.pdbx_seq_one_letter_code
_entity_poly.pdbx_strand_id
1 'polypeptide(L)' 'MKFDYPYEKLEKISAFTLDKNPEFEAVLNGIKGQYLSFDGGNFMNVRNHEGYVIELEV' A
#
# COMPACT_ATOMS: atom_id res chain seq x y z
N MET A 1 10.64 29.02 9.51
CA MET A 1 11.12 27.67 9.85
C MET A 1 11.07 26.82 8.58
N LYS A 2 12.22 26.37 8.08
CA LYS A 2 12.29 25.38 7.00
C LYS A 2 12.30 24.00 7.64
N PHE A 3 11.32 23.17 7.30
CA PHE A 3 11.32 21.75 7.62
C PHE A 3 12.10 21.03 6.51
N ASP A 4 13.41 20.91 6.67
CA ASP A 4 14.23 19.98 5.88
C ASP A 4 14.32 18.66 6.67
N TYR A 5 13.35 17.78 6.41
CA TYR A 5 13.35 16.39 6.87
C TYR A 5 13.60 15.52 5.62
N PRO A 6 14.55 14.57 5.62
CA PRO A 6 14.87 13.78 4.44
C PRO A 6 13.65 12.92 4.08
N TYR A 7 12.86 13.39 3.12
CA TYR A 7 11.85 12.60 2.45
C TYR A 7 12.47 12.08 1.16
N GLU A 8 13.01 10.87 1.20
CA GLU A 8 13.33 10.13 -0.02
C GLU A 8 12.01 9.82 -0.73
N LYS A 9 11.76 10.57 -1.80
CA LYS A 9 10.61 10.38 -2.65
C LYS A 9 10.75 9.01 -3.30
N LEU A 10 9.90 8.06 -2.90
CA LEU A 10 9.70 6.80 -3.63
C LEU A 10 9.47 7.15 -5.11
N GLU A 11 10.42 6.79 -5.97
CA GLU A 11 10.44 7.20 -7.40
C GLU A 11 9.25 6.65 -8.18
N LYS A 12 8.64 5.56 -7.71
CA LYS A 12 7.41 4.98 -8.25
C LYS A 12 6.50 4.57 -7.12
N ILE A 13 5.35 5.24 -7.06
CA ILE A 13 4.19 4.79 -6.31
C ILE A 13 3.37 3.95 -7.29
N SER A 14 3.36 2.63 -7.13
CA SER A 14 2.45 1.75 -7.88
C SER A 14 1.27 1.38 -7.01
N ALA A 15 0.09 1.89 -7.38
CA ALA A 15 -1.15 1.37 -6.84
C ALA A 15 -1.48 0.07 -7.58
N PHE A 16 -1.69 -1.01 -6.82
CA PHE A 16 -2.23 -2.26 -7.36
C PHE A 16 -3.64 -2.48 -6.81
N THR A 17 -4.44 -3.24 -7.55
CA THR A 17 -5.81 -3.60 -7.16
C THR A 17 -6.01 -5.10 -7.30
N LEU A 18 -6.85 -5.66 -6.43
CA LEU A 18 -7.21 -7.09 -6.47
C LEU A 18 -7.94 -7.46 -7.78
N ASP A 19 -8.56 -6.51 -8.46
CA ASP A 19 -9.14 -6.71 -9.80
C ASP A 19 -8.11 -7.14 -10.85
N LYS A 20 -6.88 -6.60 -10.77
CA LYS A 20 -5.83 -6.87 -11.76
C LYS A 20 -4.90 -7.98 -11.29
N ASN A 21 -4.63 -8.01 -9.99
CA ASN A 21 -3.78 -8.99 -9.33
C ASN A 21 -4.59 -9.58 -8.16
N PRO A 22 -5.37 -10.65 -8.38
CA PRO A 22 -6.24 -11.23 -7.35
C PRO A 22 -5.48 -11.81 -6.16
N GLU A 23 -4.19 -12.11 -6.36
CA GLU A 23 -3.27 -12.54 -5.31
C GLU A 23 -2.10 -11.54 -5.25
N PHE A 24 -1.78 -11.12 -4.04
CA PHE A 24 -0.67 -10.22 -3.77
C PHE A 24 -0.07 -10.55 -2.40
N GLU A 25 1.23 -10.77 -2.36
CA GLU A 25 1.99 -11.07 -1.16
C GLU A 25 3.15 -10.09 -1.05
N ALA A 26 3.24 -9.37 0.07
CA ALA A 26 4.33 -8.44 0.36
C ALA A 26 4.38 -8.09 1.84
N VAL A 27 5.51 -7.56 2.31
CA VAL A 27 5.65 -7.09 3.69
C VAL A 27 4.89 -5.79 3.88
N LEU A 28 3.92 -5.76 4.80
CA LEU A 28 3.22 -4.55 5.20
C LEU A 28 4.15 -3.63 5.98
N ASN A 29 4.56 -2.53 5.36
CA ASN A 29 5.49 -1.54 5.95
C ASN A 29 4.77 -0.42 6.71
N GLY A 30 3.48 -0.18 6.44
CA GLY A 30 2.74 0.86 7.15
C GLY A 30 1.30 1.01 6.73
N ILE A 31 0.55 1.76 7.54
CA ILE A 31 -0.88 2.06 7.34
C ILE A 31 -1.07 3.57 7.43
N LYS A 32 -1.74 4.16 6.43
CA LYS A 32 -2.09 5.59 6.41
C LYS A 32 -3.56 5.78 6.05
N GLY A 33 -4.42 5.85 7.06
CA GLY A 33 -5.87 5.92 6.87
C GLY A 33 -6.39 4.68 6.13
N GLN A 34 -7.00 4.87 4.96
CA GLN A 34 -7.50 3.80 4.10
C GLN A 34 -6.43 3.19 3.16
N TYR A 35 -5.16 3.55 3.32
CA TYR A 35 -4.07 3.05 2.48
C TYR A 35 -3.16 2.11 3.26
N LEU A 36 -2.96 0.90 2.74
CA LEU A 36 -1.91 -0.02 3.16
C LEU A 36 -0.68 0.21 2.29
N SER A 37 0.50 0.28 2.91
CA SER A 37 1.79 0.44 2.25
C SER A 37 2.60 -0.83 2.42
N PHE A 38 3.06 -1.37 1.31
CA PHE A 38 3.87 -2.58 1.25
C PHE A 38 5.30 -2.23 0.82
N ASP A 39 6.20 -3.21 0.90
CA ASP A 39 7.54 -3.06 0.33
C ASP A 39 7.52 -2.78 -1.19
N GLY A 40 8.65 -2.26 -1.68
CA GLY A 40 8.80 -1.92 -3.10
C GLY A 40 8.01 -0.69 -3.58
N GLY A 41 7.42 0.09 -2.67
CA GLY A 41 6.65 1.30 -3.02
C GLY A 41 5.20 1.02 -3.45
N ASN A 42 4.69 -0.16 -3.14
CA ASN A 42 3.32 -0.58 -3.45
C ASN A 42 2.33 -0.04 -2.40
N PHE A 43 1.19 0.43 -2.89
CA PHE A 43 0.11 0.92 -2.03
C PHE A 43 -1.23 0.31 -2.47
N MET A 44 -2.05 -0.06 -1.48
CA MET A 44 -3.41 -0.53 -1.70
C MET A 44 -4.40 0.36 -0.96
N ASN A 45 -5.39 0.89 -1.67
CA ASN A 45 -6.52 1.55 -1.04
C ASN A 45 -7.59 0.51 -0.69
N VAL A 46 -7.78 0.21 0.59
CA VAL A 46 -8.73 -0.82 1.04
C VAL A 46 -10.19 -0.44 0.74
N ARG A 47 -10.53 0.85 0.68
CA ARG A 47 -11.89 1.30 0.34
C ARG A 47 -12.29 0.95 -1.09
N ASN A 48 -11.31 0.92 -1.99
CA ASN A 48 -11.54 0.53 -3.38
C ASN A 48 -11.77 -0.98 -3.55
N HIS A 49 -11.68 -1.73 -2.45
CA HIS A 49 -11.83 -3.18 -2.38
C HIS A 49 -12.94 -3.56 -1.38
N GLU A 50 -13.98 -2.72 -1.25
CA GLU A 50 -15.20 -3.09 -0.53
C GLU A 50 -15.86 -4.31 -1.22
N GLY A 51 -16.04 -5.41 -0.49
CA GLY A 51 -16.68 -6.64 -1.00
C GLY A 51 -15.76 -7.84 -1.22
N TYR A 52 -14.45 -7.70 -1.02
CA TYR A 52 -13.52 -8.85 -1.03
C TYR A 52 -13.50 -9.55 0.32
N VAL A 53 -13.55 -10.88 0.31
CA VAL A 53 -13.20 -11.70 1.48
C VAL A 53 -11.69 -11.90 1.41
N ILE A 54 -10.97 -11.34 2.40
CA ILE A 54 -9.52 -11.48 2.50
C ILE A 54 -9.16 -12.39 3.67
N GLU A 55 -8.13 -13.20 3.48
CA GLU A 55 -7.49 -13.99 4.53
C GLU A 55 -6.12 -13.36 4.81
N LEU A 56 -5.83 -13.14 6.10
CA LEU A 56 -4.57 -12.56 6.56
C LEU A 56 -3.89 -13.61 7.44
N GLU A 57 -2.74 -14.11 7.00
CA GLU A 57 -1.88 -15.00 7.79
C GLU A 57 -0.68 -14.21 8.35
N VAL A 58 -0.14 -14.66 9.49
CA VAL A 58 1.00 -14.05 10.23
C VAL A 58 2.19 -14.99 10.22
#